data_AF-A0A934UNB3-F1
#
_entry.id   AF-A0A934UNB3-F1
#
_cell.length_a   1.000
_cell.length_b   1.000
_cell.length_c   1.000
_cell.angle_alpha   90.00
_cell.angle_beta   90.00
_cell.angle_gamma   90.00
#
_symmetry.space_group_name_H-M   'P 1'
#
loop_
_entity.id
_entity.type
_entity.pdbx_description
1 polymer ?
#
loop_
_entity_poly.entity_id
_entity_poly.type
_entity_poly.pdbx_seq_one_letter_code
_entity_poly.pdbx_strand_id
1 'polypeptide(L)'
;MVRSPQVQDFPLLLEVFRGGLKLGLISREEVVLWADNIIANADDPHYFFIEVSLSHDLNNLIEVLNRYVEQTEDPICDRVLLSLVYHRQPIFDIDAIEKVATLLGSMSLWNKLTSFEKNTIYEFEDYYVYYSPDLTQLQVELINFLGIYKAFTLENYKQWVDINLQVSELLKEEEVKVNIVNQSVRKAWAKKEKKRKLKFYLKKIGAIVLLLGFFSLMIALLDDGKTNHITLYFIVFYLFIRLVYGWWRKR
;
A
#
# COMPACT_ATOMS: atom_id res chain seq x y z
N MET A 1 -19.03 46.17 -8.04
CA MET A 1 -17.74 45.87 -8.67
C MET A 1 -17.32 44.49 -8.20
N VAL A 2 -17.08 43.56 -9.12
CA VAL A 2 -16.54 42.24 -8.77
C VAL A 2 -15.07 42.45 -8.42
N ARG A 3 -14.63 41.95 -7.25
CA ARG A 3 -13.23 42.07 -6.85
C ARG A 3 -12.36 41.27 -7.83
N SER A 4 -11.27 41.86 -8.31
CA SER A 4 -10.28 41.14 -9.12
C SER A 4 -9.72 39.93 -8.37
N PRO A 5 -9.60 38.77 -9.01
CA PRO A 5 -9.01 37.59 -8.39
C PRO A 5 -7.61 37.88 -7.86
N GLN A 6 -7.31 37.34 -6.68
CA GLN A 6 -6.01 37.43 -6.02
C GLN A 6 -5.34 36.06 -5.99
N VAL A 7 -4.03 36.04 -5.79
CA VAL A 7 -3.26 34.78 -5.69
C VAL A 7 -3.79 33.88 -4.58
N GLN A 8 -4.18 34.48 -3.45
CA GLN A 8 -4.69 33.78 -2.28
C GLN A 8 -6.07 33.14 -2.49
N ASP A 9 -6.73 33.42 -3.62
CA ASP A 9 -7.99 32.78 -4.00
C ASP A 9 -7.77 31.38 -4.61
N PHE A 10 -6.52 31.01 -4.94
CA PHE A 10 -6.17 29.77 -5.65
C PHE A 10 -5.09 28.89 -4.97
N PRO A 11 -5.01 28.79 -3.63
CA PRO A 11 -3.86 28.19 -2.95
C PRO A 11 -3.63 26.73 -3.38
N LEU A 12 -4.69 25.91 -3.37
CA LEU A 12 -4.59 24.49 -3.73
C LEU A 12 -4.31 24.28 -5.22
N LEU A 13 -4.93 25.09 -6.08
CA LEU A 13 -4.76 24.98 -7.54
C LEU A 13 -3.32 25.32 -7.94
N LEU A 14 -2.75 26.37 -7.36
CA LEU A 14 -1.38 26.77 -7.63
C LEU A 14 -0.35 25.75 -7.12
N GLU A 15 -0.62 25.10 -5.99
CA GLU A 15 0.21 23.99 -5.52
C GLU A 15 0.12 22.77 -6.45
N VAL A 16 -1.08 22.46 -6.97
CA VAL A 16 -1.27 21.43 -8.00
C VAL A 16 -0.54 21.79 -9.28
N PHE A 17 -0.57 23.04 -9.75
CA PHE A 17 0.22 23.47 -10.91
C PHE A 17 1.72 23.27 -10.67
N ARG A 18 2.22 23.69 -9.51
CA ARG A 18 3.64 23.50 -9.15
C ARG A 18 4.03 22.02 -9.16
N GLY A 19 3.25 21.16 -8.52
CA GLY A 19 3.51 19.72 -8.46
C GLY A 19 3.37 19.05 -9.83
N GLY A 20 2.30 19.38 -10.56
CA GLY A 20 2.00 18.83 -11.88
C GLY A 20 3.04 19.19 -12.92
N LEU A 21 3.55 20.43 -12.92
CA LEU A 21 4.66 20.84 -13.80
C LEU A 21 5.94 20.05 -13.52
N LYS A 22 6.30 19.85 -12.24
CA LYS A 22 7.49 19.08 -11.84
C LYS A 22 7.40 17.61 -12.26
N LEU A 23 6.20 17.04 -12.23
CA LEU A 23 5.93 15.65 -12.59
C LEU A 23 5.66 15.46 -14.10
N GLY A 24 5.57 16.54 -14.87
CA GLY A 24 5.16 16.48 -16.28
C GLY A 24 3.69 16.09 -16.48
N LEU A 25 2.85 16.21 -15.45
CA LEU A 25 1.41 15.96 -15.51
C LEU A 25 0.63 17.15 -16.06
N ILE A 26 1.19 18.36 -15.98
CA ILE A 26 0.59 19.61 -16.46
C ILE A 26 1.62 20.32 -17.34
N SER A 27 1.18 20.83 -18.49
CA SER A 27 2.05 21.61 -19.37
C SER A 27 2.15 23.07 -18.93
N ARG A 28 3.22 23.75 -19.38
CA ARG A 28 3.35 25.20 -19.19
C ARG A 28 2.18 25.94 -19.84
N GLU A 29 1.80 25.51 -21.04
CA GLU A 29 0.78 26.15 -21.86
C GLU A 29 -0.59 26.15 -21.17
N GLU A 30 -0.93 25.08 -20.43
CA GLU A 30 -2.17 25.01 -19.65
C GLU A 30 -2.20 26.04 -18.52
N VAL A 31 -1.09 26.20 -17.80
CA VAL A 31 -0.99 27.16 -16.68
C VAL A 31 -0.98 28.61 -17.19
N VAL A 32 -0.28 28.87 -18.30
CA VAL A 32 -0.27 30.17 -18.97
C VAL A 32 -1.67 30.53 -19.45
N LEU A 33 -2.36 29.61 -20.15
CA LEU A 33 -3.72 29.82 -20.62
C LEU A 33 -4.69 30.09 -19.46
N TRP A 34 -4.53 29.40 -18.34
CA TRP A 34 -5.31 29.67 -17.13
C TRP A 34 -5.10 31.11 -16.62
N ALA A 35 -3.85 31.58 -16.56
CA ALA A 35 -3.55 32.94 -16.12
C ALA A 35 -4.05 34.01 -17.13
N ASP A 36 -3.90 33.76 -18.43
CA ASP A 36 -4.40 34.64 -19.50
C ASP A 36 -5.92 34.82 -19.42
N ASN A 37 -6.65 33.74 -19.13
CA ASN A 37 -8.08 33.81 -18.91
C ASN A 37 -8.45 34.69 -17.71
N ILE A 38 -7.65 34.69 -16.63
CA ILE A 38 -7.88 35.58 -15.49
C ILE A 38 -7.60 37.03 -15.89
N ILE A 39 -6.50 37.30 -16.58
CA ILE A 39 -6.12 38.63 -17.06
C ILE A 39 -7.20 39.22 -17.97
N ALA A 40 -7.71 38.43 -18.92
CA ALA A 40 -8.71 38.87 -19.89
C ALA A 40 -10.07 39.25 -19.25
N ASN A 41 -10.36 38.74 -18.05
CA ASN A 41 -11.65 38.93 -17.38
C ASN A 41 -11.57 39.83 -16.13
N ALA A 42 -10.39 40.31 -15.76
CA ALA A 42 -10.20 41.18 -14.59
C ALA A 42 -9.92 42.62 -15.03
N ASP A 43 -10.61 43.59 -14.41
CA ASP A 43 -10.37 45.02 -14.67
C ASP A 43 -8.97 45.46 -14.21
N ASP A 44 -8.45 44.83 -13.15
CA ASP A 44 -7.12 45.06 -12.59
C ASP A 44 -6.52 43.72 -12.13
N PRO A 45 -5.87 42.94 -13.02
CA PRO A 45 -5.33 41.63 -12.67
C PRO A 45 -4.10 41.75 -11.78
N HIS A 46 -4.02 40.89 -10.75
CA HIS A 46 -2.85 40.85 -9.87
C HIS A 46 -1.58 40.52 -10.65
N TYR A 47 -0.46 41.20 -10.32
CA TYR A 47 0.83 41.09 -11.01
C TYR A 47 1.33 39.65 -11.19
N PHE A 48 1.07 38.79 -10.22
CA PHE A 48 1.33 37.34 -10.30
C PHE A 48 0.82 36.70 -11.60
N PHE A 49 -0.43 36.97 -12.00
CA PHE A 49 -0.99 36.35 -13.22
C PHE A 49 -0.25 36.83 -14.47
N ILE A 50 0.20 38.08 -14.46
CA ILE A 50 1.02 38.65 -15.54
C ILE A 50 2.39 37.97 -15.60
N GLU A 51 3.05 37.74 -14.46
CA GLU A 51 4.32 37.00 -14.41
C GLU A 51 4.17 35.56 -14.92
N VAL A 52 3.08 34.88 -14.56
CA VAL A 52 2.76 33.52 -15.06
C VAL A 52 2.57 33.55 -16.58
N SER A 53 1.77 34.49 -17.10
CA SER A 53 1.53 34.65 -18.54
C SER A 53 2.81 34.89 -19.34
N LEU A 54 3.73 35.71 -18.79
CA LEU A 54 4.99 36.07 -19.44
C LEU A 54 6.13 35.06 -19.22
N SER A 55 5.89 33.98 -18.47
CA SER A 55 6.92 32.99 -18.16
C SER A 55 7.47 32.32 -19.42
N HIS A 56 8.76 32.47 -19.69
CA HIS A 56 9.37 32.08 -20.98
C HIS A 56 9.57 30.57 -21.13
N ASP A 57 9.83 29.87 -20.03
CA ASP A 57 10.09 28.43 -20.00
C ASP A 57 9.53 27.79 -18.72
N LEU A 58 9.61 26.46 -18.65
CA LEU A 58 9.09 25.66 -17.54
C LEU A 58 9.75 26.00 -16.20
N ASN A 59 11.07 26.25 -16.20
CA ASN A 59 11.82 26.51 -14.97
C ASN A 59 11.45 27.90 -14.42
N ASN A 60 11.36 28.88 -15.30
CA ASN A 60 10.91 30.23 -14.96
C ASN A 60 9.49 30.20 -14.36
N LEU A 61 8.56 29.47 -14.97
CA LEU A 61 7.20 29.30 -14.44
C LEU A 61 7.20 28.67 -13.05
N ILE A 62 7.99 27.60 -12.84
CA ILE A 62 8.10 26.96 -11.52
C ILE A 62 8.70 27.92 -10.48
N GLU A 63 9.67 28.74 -10.86
CA GLU A 63 10.25 29.77 -9.98
C GLU A 63 9.23 30.83 -9.59
N VAL A 64 8.43 31.32 -10.56
CA VAL A 64 7.31 32.22 -10.29
C VAL A 64 6.36 31.57 -9.28
N LEU A 65 5.89 30.34 -9.51
CA LEU A 65 5.00 29.65 -8.57
C LEU A 65 5.63 29.48 -7.18
N ASN A 66 6.92 29.14 -7.09
CA ASN A 66 7.60 28.97 -5.80
C ASN A 66 7.64 30.25 -4.94
N ARG A 67 7.63 31.44 -5.56
CA ARG A 67 7.64 32.72 -4.83
C ARG A 67 6.32 33.02 -4.13
N TYR A 68 5.20 32.52 -4.65
CA TYR A 68 3.87 32.89 -4.16
C TYR A 68 3.09 31.73 -3.53
N VAL A 69 3.49 30.49 -3.78
CA VAL A 69 2.76 29.30 -3.33
C VAL A 69 3.43 28.73 -2.08
N GLU A 70 2.81 28.99 -0.94
CA GLU A 70 3.14 28.30 0.31
C GLU A 70 2.81 26.82 0.20
N GLN A 71 3.61 25.97 0.87
CA GLN A 71 3.30 24.55 0.96
C GLN A 71 2.13 24.37 1.92
N THR A 72 1.07 23.70 1.47
CA THR A 72 -0.04 23.29 2.34
C THR A 72 0.25 21.94 3.01
N GLU A 73 -0.32 21.67 4.18
CA GLU A 73 -0.37 20.31 4.74
C GLU A 73 -1.64 19.55 4.32
N ASP A 74 -2.48 20.18 3.47
CA ASP A 74 -3.73 19.59 2.97
C ASP A 74 -3.45 18.46 1.94
N PRO A 75 -4.01 17.26 2.12
CA PRO A 75 -3.86 16.16 1.17
C PRO A 75 -4.57 16.39 -0.19
N ILE A 76 -5.44 17.40 -0.31
CA ILE A 76 -6.20 17.65 -1.55
C ILE A 76 -5.28 17.78 -2.75
N CYS A 77 -4.17 18.51 -2.64
CA CYS A 77 -3.25 18.72 -3.76
C CYS A 77 -2.66 17.38 -4.26
N ASP A 78 -2.22 16.52 -3.35
CA ASP A 78 -1.66 15.21 -3.70
C ASP A 78 -2.71 14.29 -4.33
N ARG A 79 -3.94 14.31 -3.82
CA ARG A 79 -5.08 13.55 -4.36
C ARG A 79 -5.52 14.04 -5.74
N VAL A 80 -5.44 15.35 -5.99
CA VAL A 80 -5.67 15.90 -7.33
C VAL A 80 -4.58 15.43 -8.28
N LEU A 81 -3.30 15.43 -7.87
CA LEU A 81 -2.22 14.90 -8.70
C LEU A 81 -2.43 13.41 -9.02
N LEU A 82 -2.90 12.59 -8.06
CA LEU A 82 -3.31 11.20 -8.32
C LEU A 82 -4.43 11.10 -9.35
N SER A 83 -5.42 12.00 -9.30
CA SER A 83 -6.45 12.07 -10.34
C SER A 83 -5.88 12.47 -11.71
N LEU A 84 -4.90 13.37 -11.76
CA LEU A 84 -4.24 13.71 -13.03
C LEU A 84 -3.48 12.52 -13.60
N VAL A 85 -2.86 11.69 -12.76
CA VAL A 85 -2.28 10.42 -13.20
C VAL A 85 -3.38 9.54 -13.81
N TYR A 86 -4.53 9.40 -13.15
CA TYR A 86 -5.68 8.63 -13.67
C TYR A 86 -6.13 9.11 -15.06
N HIS A 87 -6.29 10.42 -15.24
CA HIS A 87 -6.85 11.00 -16.47
C HIS A 87 -5.84 11.13 -17.61
N ARG A 88 -4.55 11.31 -17.31
CA ARG A 88 -3.54 11.72 -18.30
C ARG A 88 -2.52 10.65 -18.63
N GLN A 89 -2.35 9.64 -17.77
CA GLN A 89 -1.42 8.56 -18.03
C GLN A 89 -2.12 7.39 -18.74
N PRO A 90 -1.40 6.61 -19.57
CA PRO A 90 -1.96 5.47 -20.28
C PRO A 90 -2.17 4.26 -19.36
N ILE A 91 -2.98 4.42 -18.30
CA ILE A 91 -3.21 3.38 -17.28
C ILE A 91 -3.93 2.14 -17.82
N PHE A 92 -4.63 2.28 -18.96
CA PHE A 92 -5.30 1.18 -19.66
C PHE A 92 -4.38 0.47 -20.67
N ASP A 93 -3.16 0.99 -20.87
CA ASP A 93 -2.12 0.34 -21.67
C ASP A 93 -1.22 -0.50 -20.76
N ILE A 94 -1.19 -1.81 -21.01
CA ILE A 94 -0.42 -2.75 -20.21
C ILE A 94 1.08 -2.50 -20.33
N ASP A 95 1.56 -2.02 -21.48
CA ASP A 95 2.99 -1.81 -21.73
C ASP A 95 3.52 -0.55 -21.03
N ALA A 96 2.62 0.32 -20.57
CA ALA A 96 2.97 1.57 -19.90
C ALA A 96 2.80 1.52 -18.37
N ILE A 97 2.17 0.46 -17.84
CA ILE A 97 1.71 0.44 -16.44
C ILE A 97 2.86 0.53 -15.43
N GLU A 98 4.00 -0.07 -15.72
CA GLU A 98 5.19 0.01 -14.88
C GLU A 98 5.72 1.44 -14.76
N LYS A 99 5.68 2.20 -15.87
CA LYS A 99 6.10 3.61 -15.85
C LYS A 99 5.14 4.44 -15.01
N VAL A 100 3.83 4.11 -15.04
CA VAL A 100 2.82 4.76 -14.19
C VAL A 100 3.06 4.43 -12.71
N ALA A 101 3.32 3.16 -12.38
CA ALA A 101 3.65 2.75 -11.01
C ALA A 101 4.90 3.48 -10.49
N THR A 102 5.95 3.55 -11.32
CA THR A 102 7.19 4.27 -11.01
C THR A 102 6.94 5.77 -10.81
N LEU A 103 6.11 6.38 -11.67
CA LEU A 103 5.72 7.78 -11.53
C LEU A 103 5.06 8.02 -10.17
N LEU A 104 4.12 7.16 -9.75
CA LEU A 104 3.52 7.25 -8.42
C LEU A 104 4.56 7.11 -7.30
N GLY A 105 5.45 6.12 -7.35
CA GLY A 105 6.52 5.99 -6.34
C GLY A 105 7.40 7.25 -6.25
N SER A 106 7.68 7.91 -7.38
CA SER A 106 8.53 9.10 -7.45
C SER A 106 7.90 10.40 -6.92
N MET A 107 6.60 10.42 -6.65
CA MET A 107 5.91 11.60 -6.11
C MET A 107 6.28 11.78 -4.63
N SER A 108 7.42 12.45 -4.41
CA SER A 108 8.15 12.64 -3.14
C SER A 108 7.41 13.29 -1.95
N LEU A 109 6.09 13.48 -2.00
CA LEU A 109 5.32 14.27 -1.03
C LEU A 109 4.12 13.54 -0.40
N TRP A 110 4.19 12.21 -0.25
CA TRP A 110 3.11 11.42 0.37
C TRP A 110 2.90 11.64 1.87
N ASN A 111 3.55 12.62 2.48
CA ASN A 111 3.50 12.88 3.91
C ASN A 111 2.06 13.16 4.39
N LYS A 112 1.24 13.77 3.52
CA LYS A 112 -0.10 14.26 3.81
C LYS A 112 -1.20 13.20 3.59
N LEU A 113 -0.91 12.17 2.79
CA LEU A 113 -1.86 11.09 2.51
C LEU A 113 -2.10 10.18 3.73
N THR A 114 -3.17 9.40 3.70
CA THR A 114 -3.46 8.40 4.73
C THR A 114 -2.49 7.22 4.69
N SER A 115 -2.43 6.44 5.77
CA SER A 115 -1.60 5.23 5.82
C SER A 115 -1.99 4.20 4.75
N PHE A 116 -3.29 4.06 4.46
CA PHE A 116 -3.77 3.20 3.38
C PHE A 116 -3.18 3.64 2.03
N GLU A 117 -3.34 4.92 1.67
CA GLU A 117 -2.82 5.47 0.42
C GLU A 117 -1.31 5.27 0.29
N LYS A 118 -0.54 5.62 1.33
CA LYS A 118 0.93 5.45 1.31
C LYS A 118 1.33 4.00 1.11
N ASN A 119 0.73 3.08 1.88
CA ASN A 119 1.07 1.66 1.80
C ASN A 119 0.77 1.11 0.39
N THR A 120 -0.37 1.47 -0.19
CA THR A 120 -0.72 1.05 -1.56
C THR A 120 0.24 1.61 -2.60
N ILE A 121 0.68 2.86 -2.47
CA ILE A 121 1.67 3.44 -3.40
C ILE A 121 3.04 2.73 -3.26
N TYR A 122 3.47 2.43 -2.03
CA TYR A 122 4.68 1.64 -1.80
C TYR A 122 4.59 0.23 -2.39
N GLU A 123 3.42 -0.41 -2.31
CA GLU A 123 3.18 -1.72 -2.94
C GLU A 123 3.33 -1.68 -4.47
N PHE A 124 2.97 -0.56 -5.11
CA PHE A 124 3.16 -0.39 -6.55
C PHE A 124 4.62 -0.15 -6.94
N GLU A 125 5.37 0.62 -6.13
CA GLU A 125 6.81 0.84 -6.34
C GLU A 125 7.60 -0.47 -6.24
N ASP A 126 7.27 -1.29 -5.23
CA ASP A 126 7.94 -2.57 -4.96
C ASP A 126 7.26 -3.77 -5.64
N TYR A 127 6.34 -3.55 -6.59
CA TYR A 127 5.50 -4.62 -7.13
C TYR A 127 6.30 -5.82 -7.63
N TYR A 128 7.41 -5.56 -8.36
CA TYR A 128 8.29 -6.61 -8.89
C TYR A 128 9.11 -7.36 -7.84
N VAL A 129 9.25 -6.82 -6.63
CA VAL A 129 9.97 -7.49 -5.53
C VAL A 129 9.13 -8.65 -4.99
N TYR A 130 7.80 -8.51 -4.99
CA TYR A 130 6.90 -9.41 -4.28
C TYR A 130 5.98 -10.23 -5.20
N TYR A 131 5.71 -9.78 -6.44
CA TYR A 131 4.71 -10.39 -7.31
C TYR A 131 5.28 -10.96 -8.62
N SER A 132 4.48 -11.81 -9.27
CA SER A 132 4.77 -12.40 -10.59
C SER A 132 4.86 -11.30 -11.65
N PRO A 133 5.62 -11.48 -12.76
CA PRO A 133 5.71 -10.51 -13.87
C PRO A 133 4.40 -10.28 -14.63
N ASP A 134 3.25 -10.75 -14.12
CA ASP A 134 1.95 -10.46 -14.71
C ASP A 134 1.54 -9.03 -14.32
N LEU A 135 1.63 -8.14 -15.30
CA LEU A 135 1.26 -6.74 -15.19
C LEU A 135 -0.26 -6.53 -15.20
N THR A 136 -1.04 -7.55 -15.54
CA THR A 136 -2.50 -7.45 -15.60
C THR A 136 -3.07 -7.16 -14.21
N GLN A 137 -2.53 -7.83 -13.19
CA GLN A 137 -2.94 -7.59 -11.80
C GLN A 137 -2.55 -6.19 -11.35
N LEU A 138 -1.31 -5.76 -11.61
CA LEU A 138 -0.84 -4.39 -11.32
C LEU A 138 -1.74 -3.35 -11.99
N GLN A 139 -2.10 -3.56 -13.26
CA GLN A 139 -2.98 -2.66 -14.00
C GLN A 139 -4.36 -2.55 -13.35
N VAL A 140 -4.99 -3.67 -13.01
CA VAL A 140 -6.29 -3.68 -12.35
C VAL A 140 -6.21 -2.97 -10.99
N GLU A 141 -5.18 -3.23 -10.20
CA GLU A 141 -5.00 -2.61 -8.89
C GLU A 141 -4.75 -1.10 -9.00
N LEU A 142 -3.93 -0.65 -9.96
CA LEU A 142 -3.70 0.77 -10.23
C LEU A 142 -4.96 1.49 -10.71
N ILE A 143 -5.69 0.92 -11.66
CA ILE A 143 -6.95 1.50 -12.14
C ILE A 143 -7.95 1.64 -10.99
N ASN A 144 -8.08 0.61 -10.15
CA ASN A 144 -8.99 0.64 -9.01
C ASN A 144 -8.57 1.69 -7.98
N PHE A 145 -7.28 1.76 -7.64
CA PHE A 145 -6.76 2.73 -6.67
C PHE A 145 -6.90 4.16 -7.17
N LEU A 146 -6.41 4.45 -8.38
CA LEU A 146 -6.47 5.78 -8.97
C LEU A 146 -7.92 6.21 -9.27
N GLY A 147 -8.79 5.24 -9.57
CA GLY A 147 -10.22 5.45 -9.80
C GLY A 147 -10.97 6.04 -8.60
N ILE A 148 -10.42 5.96 -7.38
CA ILE A 148 -10.96 6.64 -6.18
C ILE A 148 -10.95 8.16 -6.38
N TYR A 149 -9.93 8.71 -7.05
CA TYR A 149 -9.72 10.15 -7.19
C TYR A 149 -10.32 10.75 -8.46
N LYS A 150 -10.88 9.93 -9.36
CA LYS A 150 -11.32 10.32 -10.72
C LYS A 150 -12.24 11.55 -10.79
N ALA A 151 -12.92 11.89 -9.70
CA ALA A 151 -13.83 13.04 -9.63
C ALA A 151 -13.08 14.39 -9.61
N PHE A 152 -11.82 14.42 -9.18
CA PHE A 152 -11.01 15.64 -9.23
C PHE A 152 -10.61 15.95 -10.68
N THR A 153 -10.82 17.20 -11.11
CA THR A 153 -10.30 17.74 -12.37
C THR A 153 -9.75 19.15 -12.13
N LEU A 154 -8.98 19.73 -13.06
CA LEU A 154 -8.48 21.10 -12.89
C LEU A 154 -9.61 22.14 -12.98
N GLU A 155 -10.66 21.83 -13.73
CA GLU A 155 -11.79 22.71 -14.00
C GLU A 155 -12.74 22.83 -12.79
N ASN A 156 -12.78 21.81 -11.93
CA ASN A 156 -13.66 21.78 -10.76
C ASN A 156 -12.95 22.13 -9.44
N TYR A 157 -11.86 22.91 -9.48
CA TYR A 157 -11.06 23.26 -8.30
C TYR A 157 -11.85 23.88 -7.14
N LYS A 158 -12.96 24.56 -7.43
CA LYS A 158 -13.86 25.12 -6.40
C LYS A 158 -14.62 24.06 -5.60
N GLN A 159 -14.76 22.85 -6.15
CA GLN A 159 -15.46 21.72 -5.55
C GLN A 159 -14.52 20.72 -4.87
N TRP A 160 -13.20 20.93 -4.94
CA TRP A 160 -12.23 19.97 -4.44
C TRP A 160 -12.39 19.63 -2.96
N VAL A 161 -12.80 20.59 -2.13
CA VAL A 161 -13.05 20.32 -0.70
C VAL A 161 -14.19 19.31 -0.53
N ASP A 162 -15.30 19.48 -1.24
CA ASP A 162 -16.45 18.57 -1.16
C ASP A 162 -16.12 17.19 -1.75
N ILE A 163 -15.40 17.15 -2.87
CA ILE A 163 -14.91 15.90 -3.49
C ILE A 163 -13.97 15.18 -2.52
N ASN A 164 -13.10 15.90 -1.83
CA ASN A 164 -12.16 15.32 -0.87
C ASN A 164 -12.85 14.69 0.35
N LEU A 165 -13.99 15.24 0.79
CA LEU A 165 -14.80 14.62 1.82
C LEU A 165 -15.33 13.26 1.35
N GLN A 166 -15.88 13.19 0.13
CA GLN A 166 -16.37 11.94 -0.46
C GLN A 166 -15.25 10.91 -0.64
N VAL A 167 -14.10 11.35 -1.17
CA VAL A 167 -12.90 10.50 -1.31
C VAL A 167 -12.44 9.99 0.06
N SER A 168 -12.46 10.82 1.09
CA SER A 168 -12.08 10.40 2.44
C SER A 168 -13.02 9.35 3.03
N GLU A 169 -14.30 9.33 2.65
CA GLU A 169 -15.23 8.26 3.03
C GLU A 169 -14.90 6.95 2.29
N LEU A 170 -14.69 7.03 0.97
CA LEU A 170 -14.29 5.87 0.16
C LEU A 170 -13.00 5.22 0.67
N LEU A 171 -11.99 6.04 1.02
CA LEU A 171 -10.71 5.54 1.56
C LEU A 171 -10.88 4.82 2.89
N LYS A 172 -11.78 5.29 3.77
CA LYS A 172 -12.09 4.59 5.03
C LYS A 172 -12.74 3.23 4.76
N GLU A 173 -13.63 3.14 3.78
CA GLU A 173 -14.26 1.87 3.40
C GLU A 173 -13.23 0.88 2.86
N GLU A 174 -12.32 1.33 1.98
CA GLU A 174 -11.24 0.49 1.45
C GLU A 174 -10.27 0.05 2.54
N GLU A 175 -9.87 0.94 3.45
CA GLU A 175 -9.02 0.61 4.58
C GLU A 175 -9.66 -0.46 5.48
N VAL A 176 -10.98 -0.38 5.72
CA VAL A 176 -11.72 -1.40 6.48
C VAL A 176 -11.71 -2.74 5.74
N LYS A 177 -11.95 -2.76 4.43
CA LYS A 177 -11.92 -3.99 3.61
C LYS A 177 -10.55 -4.68 3.69
N VAL A 178 -9.47 -3.92 3.47
CA VAL A 178 -8.10 -4.42 3.55
C VAL A 178 -7.78 -4.94 4.94
N ASN A 179 -8.19 -4.24 5.99
CA ASN A 179 -7.98 -4.69 7.37
C ASN A 179 -8.72 -5.99 7.69
N ILE A 180 -9.94 -6.19 7.20
CA ILE A 180 -10.68 -7.45 7.36
C ILE A 180 -9.94 -8.61 6.67
N VAL A 181 -9.50 -8.41 5.43
CA VAL A 181 -8.72 -9.40 4.68
C VAL A 181 -7.43 -9.74 5.43
N ASN A 182 -6.66 -8.74 5.84
CA ASN A 182 -5.42 -8.93 6.58
C ASN A 182 -5.60 -9.68 7.89
N GLN A 183 -6.67 -9.37 8.66
CA GLN A 183 -6.99 -10.12 9.86
C GLN A 183 -7.35 -11.57 9.57
N SER A 184 -8.10 -11.84 8.50
CA SER A 184 -8.45 -13.21 8.10
C SER A 184 -7.22 -14.03 7.70
N VAL A 185 -6.30 -13.42 6.95
CA VAL A 185 -5.01 -14.01 6.54
C VAL A 185 -4.15 -14.31 7.77
N ARG A 186 -4.01 -13.35 8.70
CA ARG A 186 -3.28 -13.54 9.97
C ARG A 186 -3.84 -14.70 10.80
N LYS A 187 -5.18 -14.81 10.92
CA LYS A 187 -5.85 -15.92 11.61
C LYS A 187 -5.58 -17.27 10.92
N ALA A 188 -5.65 -17.31 9.59
CA ALA A 188 -5.37 -18.53 8.81
C ALA A 188 -3.91 -18.97 8.97
N TRP A 189 -2.96 -18.03 8.90
CA TRP A 189 -1.54 -18.27 9.13
C TRP A 189 -1.26 -18.77 10.54
N ALA A 190 -1.84 -18.15 11.57
CA ALA A 190 -1.69 -18.60 12.95
C ALA A 190 -2.22 -20.05 13.14
N LYS A 191 -3.33 -20.40 12.50
CA LYS A 191 -3.89 -21.77 12.52
C LYS A 191 -2.96 -22.77 11.80
N LYS A 192 -2.43 -22.40 10.63
CA LYS A 192 -1.47 -23.22 9.87
C LYS A 192 -0.18 -23.44 10.67
N GLU A 193 0.31 -22.39 11.33
CA GLU A 193 1.50 -22.46 12.17
C GLU A 193 1.31 -23.31 13.42
N LYS A 194 0.17 -23.20 14.12
CA LYS A 194 -0.17 -24.09 15.24
C LYS A 194 -0.18 -25.55 14.82
N LYS A 195 -0.81 -25.87 13.67
CA LYS A 195 -0.80 -27.23 13.10
C LYS A 195 0.61 -27.71 12.76
N ARG A 196 1.45 -26.84 12.18
CA ARG A 196 2.86 -27.14 11.88
C ARG A 196 3.63 -27.47 13.16
N LYS A 197 3.55 -26.62 14.18
CA LYS A 197 4.21 -26.83 15.49
C LYS A 197 3.75 -28.14 16.14
N LEU A 198 2.45 -28.45 16.09
CA LEU A 198 1.90 -29.71 16.61
C LEU A 198 2.44 -30.93 15.85
N LYS A 199 2.48 -30.90 14.50
CA LYS A 199 3.07 -31.99 13.70
C LYS A 199 4.54 -32.22 14.03
N PHE A 200 5.33 -31.15 14.18
CA PHE A 200 6.72 -31.27 14.61
C PHE A 200 6.85 -31.90 16.00
N TYR A 201 6.00 -31.49 16.94
CA TYR A 201 5.98 -32.05 18.29
C TYR A 201 5.64 -33.55 18.30
N LEU A 202 4.61 -33.96 17.53
CA LEU A 202 4.23 -35.37 17.40
C LEU A 202 5.34 -36.21 16.76
N LYS A 203 6.02 -35.69 15.73
CA LYS A 203 7.19 -36.37 15.14
C LYS A 203 8.31 -36.58 16.16
N LYS A 204 8.60 -35.59 17.01
CA LYS A 204 9.59 -35.72 18.09
C LYS A 204 9.20 -36.80 19.09
N ILE A 205 7.93 -36.84 19.52
CA ILE A 205 7.43 -37.89 20.41
C ILE A 205 7.55 -39.26 19.76
N GLY A 206 7.09 -39.41 18.51
CA GLY A 206 7.20 -40.67 17.78
C GLY A 206 8.64 -41.17 17.66
N ALA A 207 9.60 -40.29 17.38
CA ALA A 207 11.02 -40.63 17.33
C ALA A 207 11.55 -41.10 18.70
N ILE A 208 11.16 -40.44 19.80
CA ILE A 208 11.54 -40.85 21.16
C ILE A 208 10.97 -42.24 21.47
N VAL A 209 9.69 -42.49 21.14
CA VAL A 209 9.05 -43.79 21.36
C VAL A 209 9.73 -44.90 20.56
N LEU A 210 10.07 -44.65 19.29
CA LEU A 210 10.81 -45.62 18.46
C LEU A 210 12.20 -45.91 19.01
N LEU A 211 12.91 -44.88 19.46
CA LEU A 211 14.24 -45.01 20.06
C LEU A 211 14.18 -45.84 21.36
N LEU A 212 13.20 -45.56 22.23
CA LEU A 212 12.96 -46.37 23.43
C LEU A 212 12.60 -47.82 23.11
N GLY A 213 11.77 -48.04 22.08
CA GLY A 213 11.43 -49.38 21.59
C GLY A 213 12.66 -50.14 21.08
N PHE A 214 13.53 -49.47 20.31
CA PHE A 214 14.79 -50.03 19.83
C PHE A 214 15.72 -50.43 20.99
N PHE A 215 15.93 -49.55 21.98
CA PHE A 215 16.76 -49.88 23.15
C PHE A 215 16.18 -51.04 23.96
N SER A 216 14.86 -51.09 24.13
CA SER A 216 14.20 -52.20 24.83
C SER A 216 14.43 -53.54 24.10
N LEU A 217 14.37 -53.54 22.77
CA LEU A 217 14.63 -54.73 21.94
C LEU A 217 16.10 -55.15 21.98
N MET A 218 17.04 -54.19 21.93
CA MET A 218 18.48 -54.46 22.05
C MET A 218 18.83 -55.07 23.41
N ILE A 219 18.24 -54.57 24.50
CA ILE A 219 18.42 -55.16 25.85
C ILE A 219 17.91 -56.60 25.88
N ALA A 220 16.74 -56.87 25.29
CA ALA A 220 16.17 -58.22 25.23
C ALA A 220 17.03 -59.19 24.40
N LEU A 221 17.68 -58.73 23.32
CA LEU A 221 18.56 -59.54 22.48
C LEU A 221 19.93 -59.84 23.14
N LEU A 222 20.39 -58.97 24.03
CA LEU A 222 21.67 -59.11 24.77
C LEU A 222 21.52 -59.82 26.12
N ASP A 223 20.29 -60.14 26.54
CA ASP A 223 20.01 -60.89 27.76
C ASP A 223 20.25 -62.39 27.48
N ASP A 224 21.37 -62.93 27.98
CA ASP A 224 21.86 -64.31 27.77
C ASP A 224 20.98 -65.43 28.38
N GLY A 225 19.67 -65.18 28.54
CA GLY A 225 18.67 -66.19 28.91
C GLY A 225 18.77 -66.71 30.35
N LYS A 226 19.61 -66.11 31.20
CA LYS A 226 19.81 -66.56 32.59
C LYS A 226 18.91 -65.88 33.62
N THR A 227 18.17 -64.84 33.25
CA THR A 227 17.31 -64.11 34.19
C THR A 227 15.96 -63.76 33.57
N ASN A 228 14.86 -64.10 34.28
CA ASN A 228 13.46 -63.84 33.91
C ASN A 228 13.08 -62.34 33.97
N HIS A 229 13.85 -61.46 33.32
CA HIS A 229 13.58 -60.02 33.32
C HIS A 229 12.70 -59.56 32.15
N ILE A 230 12.44 -60.42 31.17
CA ILE A 230 11.62 -60.12 29.99
C ILE A 230 10.24 -59.54 30.37
N THR A 231 9.54 -60.14 31.34
CA THR A 231 8.23 -59.65 31.81
C THR A 231 8.31 -58.28 32.47
N LEU A 232 9.39 -57.97 33.20
CA LEU A 232 9.58 -56.67 33.82
C LEU A 232 9.76 -55.56 32.78
N TYR A 233 10.50 -55.84 31.71
CA TYR A 233 10.69 -54.89 30.60
C TYR A 233 9.37 -54.58 29.88
N PHE A 234 8.53 -55.59 29.62
CA PHE A 234 7.19 -55.37 29.05
C PHE A 234 6.29 -54.54 29.98
N ILE A 235 6.35 -54.77 31.30
CA ILE A 235 5.58 -53.99 32.28
C ILE A 235 6.04 -52.53 32.31
N VAL A 236 7.35 -52.26 32.33
CA VAL A 236 7.89 -50.90 32.32
C VAL A 236 7.53 -50.17 31.03
N PHE A 237 7.66 -50.84 29.88
CA PHE A 237 7.27 -50.28 28.58
C PHE A 237 5.77 -49.97 28.51
N TYR A 238 4.92 -50.87 29.00
CA TYR A 238 3.47 -50.68 29.06
C TYR A 238 3.07 -49.51 29.97
N LEU A 239 3.66 -49.41 31.17
CA LEU A 239 3.41 -48.30 32.10
C LEU A 239 3.85 -46.97 31.50
N PHE A 240 4.96 -46.94 30.76
CA PHE A 240 5.43 -45.74 30.08
C PHE A 240 4.48 -45.29 28.97
N ILE A 241 4.02 -46.22 28.11
CA ILE A 241 2.99 -45.93 27.09
C ILE A 241 1.72 -45.39 27.75
N ARG A 242 1.29 -45.99 28.85
CA ARG A 242 0.07 -45.58 29.57
C ARG A 242 0.20 -44.20 30.21
N LEU A 243 1.36 -43.83 30.74
CA LEU A 243 1.64 -42.49 31.27
C LEU A 243 1.66 -41.43 30.17
N VAL A 244 2.30 -41.72 29.04
CA VAL A 244 2.33 -40.83 27.87
C VAL A 244 0.90 -40.64 27.32
N TYR A 245 0.11 -41.70 27.23
CA TYR A 245 -1.28 -41.65 26.79
C TYR A 245 -2.18 -40.86 27.77
N GLY A 246 -2.02 -41.08 29.08
CA GLY A 246 -2.76 -40.37 30.12
C GLY A 246 -2.46 -38.87 30.17
N TRP A 247 -1.20 -38.48 29.94
CA TRP A 247 -0.81 -37.08 29.82
C TRP A 247 -1.38 -36.43 28.56
N TRP A 248 -1.43 -37.16 27.44
CA TRP A 248 -2.02 -36.68 26.19
C TRP A 248 -3.54 -36.43 26.30
N ARG A 249 -4.28 -37.28 27.02
CA ARG A 249 -5.75 -37.14 27.18
C ARG A 249 -6.17 -35.90 28.00
N LYS A 250 -5.28 -35.34 28.82
CA LYS A 250 -5.60 -34.19 29.70
C LYS A 250 -5.34 -32.82 29.05
N ARG A 251 -4.87 -32.77 27.81
CA ARG A 251 -4.45 -31.54 27.13
C ARG A 251 -5.28 -31.30 25.88
#